data_AF-A0A5C8ZKR2-F1
#
_entry.id   AF-A0A5C8ZKR2-F1
#
_cell.length_a   1.000
_cell.length_b   1.000
_cell.length_c   1.000
_cell.angle_alpha   90.00
_cell.angle_beta   90.00
_cell.angle_gamma   90.00
#
_symmetry.space_group_name_H-M   'P 1'
#
loop_
_entity.id
_entity.type
_entity.pdbx_description
1 polymer ?
#
loop_
_entity_poly.entity_id
_entity_poly.type
_entity_poly.pdbx_seq_one_letter_code
_entity_poly.pdbx_strand_id
1 'polypeptide(L)'
;MSAAAPAAPSWRQALAGRPPHRQSRQSRQQRQQRHSSESTAPAVAAVTAATAAAVMLGAATEAAQGVLPTAWGPLANSVTAWVLLPAALTAAVLAAVPRRGGSTGSSLALALVTGLATTQGLVAGYYAWAAFVSGTPHAWSSVVLWAAAGLLSGALVGVAALVRATETGVLRGAATGLLAAVPLADGGRTVVLFPWQASAGWAFAALAVVVLLVCLRRGERAAGWATAAVAVAAGAAGFALLDAAVRIATA
;
A
#
# COMPACT_ATOMS: atom_id res chain seq x y z
N MET A 1 15.63 88.94 -16.33
CA MET A 1 14.87 87.89 -17.06
C MET A 1 14.59 86.78 -16.06
N SER A 2 13.35 86.70 -15.58
CA SER A 2 12.93 85.83 -14.47
C SER A 2 12.35 84.54 -15.04
N ALA A 3 12.92 83.39 -14.68
CA ALA A 3 12.47 82.08 -15.15
C ALA A 3 11.48 81.48 -14.13
N ALA A 4 10.24 81.28 -14.58
CA ALA A 4 9.16 80.69 -13.81
C ALA A 4 9.32 79.16 -13.69
N ALA A 5 9.04 78.63 -12.48
CA ALA A 5 9.04 77.20 -12.18
C ALA A 5 7.75 76.51 -12.67
N PRO A 6 7.80 75.25 -13.11
CA PRO A 6 6.61 74.50 -13.52
C PRO A 6 5.86 73.91 -12.32
N ALA A 7 4.53 73.97 -12.38
CA ALA A 7 3.60 73.47 -11.37
C ALA A 7 3.57 71.92 -11.33
N ALA A 8 3.57 71.36 -10.13
CA ALA A 8 3.47 69.92 -9.90
C ALA A 8 2.02 69.41 -10.11
N PRO A 9 1.83 68.23 -10.71
CA PRO A 9 0.50 67.64 -10.92
C PRO A 9 -0.12 67.12 -9.61
N SER A 10 -1.41 67.40 -9.44
CA SER A 10 -2.21 67.05 -8.28
C SER A 10 -2.55 65.56 -8.26
N TRP A 11 -2.00 64.85 -7.27
CA TRP A 11 -2.18 63.42 -6.98
C TRP A 11 -3.62 62.99 -6.60
N ARG A 12 -4.61 63.89 -6.67
CA ARG A 12 -5.97 63.65 -6.14
C ARG A 12 -6.96 63.01 -7.10
N GLN A 13 -6.62 62.79 -8.38
CA GLN A 13 -7.57 62.23 -9.36
C GLN A 13 -7.42 60.71 -9.62
N ALA A 14 -6.45 60.01 -9.00
CA ALA A 14 -6.19 58.59 -9.30
C ALA A 14 -6.99 57.57 -8.48
N LEU A 15 -7.94 57.99 -7.61
CA LEU A 15 -8.61 57.09 -6.66
C LEU A 15 -10.10 56.78 -6.96
N ALA A 16 -10.69 57.33 -8.04
CA ALA A 16 -12.13 57.21 -8.28
C ALA A 16 -12.57 56.02 -9.16
N GLY A 17 -11.70 55.03 -9.42
CA GLY A 17 -11.97 53.98 -10.42
C GLY A 17 -11.66 52.54 -10.02
N ARG A 18 -11.65 52.18 -8.72
CA ARG A 18 -11.45 50.77 -8.33
C ARG A 18 -12.77 50.01 -8.40
N PRO A 19 -12.95 49.06 -9.35
CA PRO A 19 -14.14 48.22 -9.38
C PRO A 19 -14.24 47.36 -8.11
N PRO A 20 -15.46 46.98 -7.70
CA PRO A 20 -15.68 46.26 -6.44
C PRO A 20 -14.97 44.91 -6.45
N HIS A 21 -14.15 44.66 -5.42
CA HIS A 21 -13.32 43.48 -5.16
C HIS A 21 -14.01 42.09 -5.23
N ARG A 22 -15.32 41.99 -5.51
CA ARG A 22 -16.10 40.74 -5.50
C ARG A 22 -15.76 39.79 -6.66
N GLN A 23 -15.48 40.29 -7.87
CA GLN A 23 -15.13 39.42 -9.02
C GLN A 23 -13.80 38.69 -8.83
N SER A 24 -12.86 39.26 -8.06
CA SER A 24 -11.54 38.65 -7.79
C SER A 24 -11.61 37.44 -6.84
N ARG A 25 -12.61 37.39 -5.95
CA ARG A 25 -12.80 36.26 -5.02
C ARG A 25 -13.49 35.08 -5.70
N GLN A 26 -14.50 35.33 -6.52
CA GLN A 26 -15.19 34.26 -7.25
C GLN A 26 -14.30 33.59 -8.29
N SER A 27 -13.48 34.37 -9.01
CA SER A 27 -12.50 33.81 -9.97
C SER A 27 -11.39 33.01 -9.29
N ARG A 28 -10.93 33.41 -8.09
CA ARG A 28 -10.00 32.60 -7.27
C ARG A 28 -10.65 31.32 -6.75
N GLN A 29 -11.88 31.39 -6.26
CA GLN A 29 -12.60 30.21 -5.77
C GLN A 29 -12.90 29.22 -6.90
N GLN A 30 -13.33 29.69 -8.07
CA GLN A 30 -13.54 28.83 -9.24
C GLN A 30 -12.24 28.21 -9.76
N ARG A 31 -11.11 28.94 -9.76
CA ARG A 31 -9.80 28.36 -10.08
C ARG A 31 -9.36 27.30 -9.05
N GLN A 32 -9.57 27.56 -7.77
CA GLN A 32 -9.24 26.59 -6.71
C GLN A 32 -10.10 25.33 -6.81
N GLN A 33 -11.40 25.47 -7.09
CA GLN A 33 -12.32 24.33 -7.26
C GLN A 33 -12.02 23.52 -8.51
N ARG A 34 -11.70 24.16 -9.65
CA ARG A 34 -11.27 23.43 -10.86
C ARG A 34 -9.95 22.69 -10.66
N HIS A 35 -9.01 23.29 -9.92
CA HIS A 35 -7.74 22.63 -9.63
C HIS A 35 -7.84 21.48 -8.62
N SER A 36 -8.81 21.52 -7.68
CA SER A 36 -9.03 20.40 -6.76
C SER A 36 -9.75 19.22 -7.43
N SER A 37 -10.71 19.46 -8.32
CA SER A 37 -11.43 18.39 -9.02
C SER A 37 -10.59 17.69 -10.10
N GLU A 38 -9.77 18.42 -10.86
CA GLU A 38 -8.83 17.82 -11.82
C GLU A 38 -7.72 17.01 -11.13
N SER A 39 -7.41 17.32 -9.86
CA SER A 39 -6.34 16.66 -9.11
C SER A 39 -6.74 15.34 -8.47
N THR A 40 -8.03 15.10 -8.22
CA THR A 40 -8.52 13.88 -7.54
C THR A 40 -8.91 12.79 -8.51
N ALA A 41 -9.41 13.13 -9.70
CA ALA A 41 -9.78 12.18 -10.75
C ALA A 41 -8.71 11.10 -11.06
N PRO A 42 -7.41 11.43 -11.28
CA PRO A 42 -6.41 10.42 -11.59
C PRO A 42 -6.12 9.49 -10.39
N ALA A 43 -6.16 10.03 -9.16
CA ALA A 43 -5.97 9.24 -7.96
C ALA A 43 -7.12 8.25 -7.74
N VAL A 44 -8.36 8.72 -7.89
CA VAL A 44 -9.56 7.86 -7.80
C VAL A 44 -9.51 6.78 -8.87
N ALA A 45 -9.22 7.13 -10.13
CA ALA A 45 -9.13 6.16 -11.21
C ALA A 45 -8.05 5.09 -10.95
N ALA A 46 -6.87 5.49 -10.48
CA ALA A 46 -5.77 4.58 -10.17
C ALA A 46 -6.12 3.64 -9.00
N VAL A 47 -6.70 4.17 -7.92
CA VAL A 47 -7.15 3.36 -6.77
C VAL A 47 -8.25 2.38 -7.18
N THR A 48 -9.23 2.81 -7.96
CA THR A 48 -10.30 1.94 -8.47
C THR A 48 -9.73 0.83 -9.35
N ALA A 49 -8.82 1.14 -10.28
CA ALA A 49 -8.17 0.15 -11.12
C ALA A 49 -7.35 -0.87 -10.30
N ALA A 50 -6.58 -0.39 -9.32
CA ALA A 50 -5.84 -1.25 -8.42
C ALA A 50 -6.76 -2.15 -7.57
N THR A 51 -7.88 -1.61 -7.12
CA THR A 51 -8.88 -2.36 -6.34
C THR A 51 -9.55 -3.43 -7.18
N ALA A 52 -9.93 -3.13 -8.42
CA ALA A 52 -10.46 -4.10 -9.37
C ALA A 52 -9.44 -5.21 -9.68
N ALA A 53 -8.17 -4.85 -9.90
CA ALA A 53 -7.09 -5.81 -10.07
C ALA A 53 -6.94 -6.72 -8.84
N ALA A 54 -7.00 -6.16 -7.63
CA ALA A 54 -6.98 -6.94 -6.40
C ALA A 54 -8.18 -7.89 -6.27
N VAL A 55 -9.39 -7.46 -6.61
CA VAL A 55 -10.56 -8.36 -6.64
C VAL A 55 -10.34 -9.52 -7.61
N MET A 56 -9.85 -9.25 -8.82
CA MET A 56 -9.55 -10.31 -9.80
C MET A 56 -8.46 -11.25 -9.30
N LEU A 57 -7.42 -10.73 -8.66
CA LEU A 57 -6.35 -11.53 -8.07
C LEU A 57 -6.85 -12.40 -6.91
N GLY A 58 -7.75 -11.89 -6.07
CA GLY A 58 -8.37 -12.65 -4.99
C GLY A 58 -9.24 -13.80 -5.53
N ALA A 59 -9.99 -13.56 -6.60
CA ALA A 59 -10.71 -14.63 -7.27
C ALA A 59 -9.75 -15.68 -7.88
N ALA A 60 -8.64 -15.23 -8.47
CA ALA A 60 -7.63 -16.10 -9.04
C ALA A 60 -6.91 -16.97 -7.99
N THR A 61 -6.68 -16.46 -6.77
CA THR A 61 -6.08 -17.25 -5.68
C THR A 61 -6.98 -18.41 -5.22
N GLU A 62 -8.30 -18.20 -5.18
CA GLU A 62 -9.25 -19.29 -4.91
C GLU A 62 -9.31 -20.28 -6.08
N ALA A 63 -9.44 -19.79 -7.31
CA ALA A 63 -9.47 -20.65 -8.50
C ALA A 63 -8.21 -21.53 -8.62
N ALA A 64 -7.03 -20.97 -8.35
CA ALA A 64 -5.76 -21.67 -8.47
C ALA A 64 -5.57 -22.79 -7.43
N GLN A 65 -6.20 -22.69 -6.25
CA GLN A 65 -6.11 -23.75 -5.22
C GLN A 65 -6.71 -25.07 -5.69
N GLY A 66 -7.73 -25.02 -6.56
CA GLY A 66 -8.34 -26.22 -7.12
C GLY A 66 -7.55 -26.87 -8.26
N VAL A 67 -6.49 -26.21 -8.76
CA VAL A 67 -5.77 -26.62 -9.98
C VAL A 67 -4.30 -26.97 -9.70
N LEU A 68 -3.66 -26.31 -8.73
CA LEU A 68 -2.25 -26.56 -8.44
C LEU A 68 -2.01 -27.92 -7.77
N PRO A 69 -0.90 -28.62 -8.11
CA PRO A 69 -0.47 -29.79 -7.36
C PRO A 69 -0.26 -29.46 -5.88
N THR A 70 -0.49 -30.43 -4.98
CA THR A 70 -0.43 -30.23 -3.52
C THR A 70 0.87 -29.57 -3.04
N ALA A 71 2.01 -29.92 -3.65
CA ALA A 71 3.33 -29.36 -3.32
C ALA A 71 3.45 -27.86 -3.62
N TRP A 72 2.61 -27.35 -4.53
CA TRP A 72 2.57 -25.95 -4.98
C TRP A 72 1.30 -25.21 -4.55
N GLY A 73 0.34 -25.90 -3.92
CA GLY A 73 -0.90 -25.32 -3.39
C GLY A 73 -0.69 -24.01 -2.60
N PRO A 74 0.34 -23.89 -1.73
CA PRO A 74 0.60 -22.63 -1.02
C PRO A 74 0.87 -21.43 -1.93
N LEU A 75 1.36 -21.62 -3.16
CA LEU A 75 1.54 -20.51 -4.10
C LEU A 75 0.22 -19.86 -4.51
N ALA A 76 -0.86 -20.65 -4.61
CA ALA A 76 -2.18 -20.13 -4.94
C ALA A 76 -2.76 -19.29 -3.80
N ASN A 77 -2.49 -19.65 -2.53
CA ASN A 77 -3.04 -18.97 -1.37
C ASN A 77 -2.02 -18.92 -0.23
N SER A 78 -1.29 -17.81 -0.15
CA SER A 78 -0.23 -17.57 0.84
C SER A 78 -0.26 -16.14 1.34
N VAL A 79 0.13 -15.94 2.60
CA VAL A 79 0.25 -14.60 3.21
C VAL A 79 1.17 -13.70 2.37
N THR A 80 2.18 -14.31 1.74
CA THR A 80 3.07 -13.67 0.77
C THR A 80 2.30 -12.98 -0.35
N ALA A 81 1.38 -13.68 -1.03
CA ALA A 81 0.57 -13.08 -2.08
C ALA A 81 -0.34 -11.97 -1.51
N TRP A 82 -0.95 -12.22 -0.35
CA TRP A 82 -1.83 -11.28 0.35
C TRP A 82 -1.15 -9.99 0.80
N VAL A 83 0.19 -9.96 0.93
CA VAL A 83 0.96 -8.77 1.32
C VAL A 83 1.69 -8.14 0.14
N LEU A 84 2.35 -8.94 -0.70
CA LEU A 84 3.17 -8.41 -1.78
C LEU A 84 2.34 -7.87 -2.95
N LEU A 85 1.17 -8.45 -3.24
CA LEU A 85 0.29 -7.93 -4.29
C LEU A 85 -0.26 -6.55 -3.92
N PRO A 86 -0.84 -6.31 -2.72
CA PRO A 86 -1.24 -4.95 -2.32
C PRO A 86 -0.06 -3.97 -2.28
N ALA A 87 1.14 -4.42 -1.88
CA ALA A 87 2.33 -3.57 -1.87
C ALA A 87 2.72 -3.13 -3.28
N ALA A 88 2.70 -4.06 -4.25
CA ALA A 88 3.01 -3.79 -5.64
C ALA A 88 1.95 -2.88 -6.29
N LEU A 89 0.67 -3.14 -6.06
CA LEU A 89 -0.43 -2.31 -6.54
C LEU A 89 -0.38 -0.89 -5.94
N THR A 90 -0.08 -0.78 -4.64
CA THR A 90 0.09 0.53 -4.00
C THR A 90 1.29 1.28 -4.58
N ALA A 91 2.42 0.61 -4.80
CA ALA A 91 3.57 1.22 -5.46
C ALA A 91 3.25 1.69 -6.89
N ALA A 92 2.44 0.92 -7.65
CA ALA A 92 1.98 1.31 -8.98
C ALA A 92 1.10 2.56 -8.95
N VAL A 93 0.14 2.65 -8.02
CA VAL A 93 -0.70 3.85 -7.84
C VAL A 93 0.15 5.06 -7.46
N LEU A 94 1.09 4.90 -6.51
CA LEU A 94 1.98 5.98 -6.09
C LEU A 94 2.91 6.47 -7.21
N ALA A 95 3.24 5.61 -8.18
CA ALA A 95 4.01 5.98 -9.36
C ALA A 95 3.14 6.66 -10.44
N ALA A 96 1.87 6.24 -10.58
CA ALA A 96 0.96 6.77 -11.59
C ALA A 96 0.34 8.12 -11.24
N VAL A 97 0.22 8.45 -9.94
CA VAL A 97 -0.42 9.68 -9.48
C VAL A 97 0.63 10.80 -9.27
N PRO A 98 0.57 11.92 -10.01
CA PRO A 98 1.55 13.00 -9.89
C PRO A 98 1.61 13.60 -8.48
N ARG A 99 2.80 13.64 -7.88
CA ARG A 99 3.04 14.30 -6.59
C ARG A 99 3.06 15.82 -6.78
N ARG A 100 1.97 16.53 -6.48
CA ARG A 100 1.97 18.00 -6.45
C ARG A 100 2.52 18.51 -5.11
N GLY A 101 3.71 19.12 -5.17
CA GLY A 101 4.27 20.05 -4.18
C GLY A 101 4.28 19.55 -2.72
N GLY A 102 5.35 18.87 -2.32
CA GLY A 102 5.87 18.81 -0.94
C GLY A 102 4.99 18.27 0.20
N SER A 103 3.68 18.05 0.01
CA SER A 103 2.80 17.63 1.10
C SER A 103 2.86 16.11 1.30
N THR A 104 3.69 15.71 2.27
CA THR A 104 3.83 14.32 2.74
C THR A 104 2.48 13.71 3.14
N GLY A 105 1.55 14.53 3.63
CA GLY A 105 0.21 14.09 4.06
C GLY A 105 -0.68 13.54 2.94
N SER A 106 -0.63 14.10 1.72
CA SER A 106 -1.45 13.60 0.61
C SER A 106 -0.97 12.24 0.10
N SER A 107 0.35 12.02 0.11
CA SER A 107 0.94 10.73 -0.30
C SER A 107 0.67 9.63 0.74
N LEU A 108 0.66 9.98 2.03
CA LEU A 108 0.27 9.05 3.10
C LEU A 108 -1.18 8.62 3.00
N ALA A 109 -2.11 9.57 2.83
CA ALA A 109 -3.53 9.25 2.67
C ALA A 109 -3.77 8.34 1.45
N LEU A 110 -3.13 8.65 0.31
CA LEU A 110 -3.25 7.82 -0.89
C LEU A 110 -2.69 6.41 -0.68
N ALA A 111 -1.53 6.29 -0.02
CA ALA A 111 -0.93 5.00 0.26
C ALA A 111 -1.78 4.14 1.20
N LEU A 112 -2.34 4.75 2.27
CA LEU A 112 -3.25 4.07 3.20
C LEU A 112 -4.52 3.61 2.50
N VAL A 113 -5.17 4.50 1.75
CA VAL A 113 -6.40 4.17 1.01
C VAL A 113 -6.14 3.06 0.01
N THR A 114 -5.04 3.12 -0.75
CA THR A 114 -4.72 2.09 -1.74
C THR A 114 -4.39 0.75 -1.09
N GLY A 115 -3.58 0.75 -0.02
CA GLY A 115 -3.24 -0.46 0.71
C GLY A 115 -4.46 -1.14 1.33
N LEU A 116 -5.35 -0.36 1.94
CA LEU A 116 -6.63 -0.84 2.45
C LEU A 116 -7.53 -1.38 1.34
N ALA A 117 -7.75 -0.60 0.28
CA ALA A 117 -8.65 -0.98 -0.80
C ALA A 117 -8.18 -2.22 -1.55
N THR A 118 -6.88 -2.35 -1.82
CA THR A 118 -6.32 -3.53 -2.50
C THR A 118 -6.33 -4.77 -1.61
N THR A 119 -6.02 -4.64 -0.31
CA THR A 119 -6.08 -5.81 0.60
C THR A 119 -7.51 -6.29 0.80
N GLN A 120 -8.46 -5.37 1.01
CA GLN A 120 -9.89 -5.72 1.09
C GLN A 120 -10.42 -6.23 -0.25
N GLY A 121 -9.93 -5.69 -1.37
CA GLY A 121 -10.25 -6.16 -2.72
C GLY A 121 -9.88 -7.64 -2.90
N LEU A 122 -8.67 -8.04 -2.48
CA LEU A 122 -8.27 -9.45 -2.49
C LEU A 122 -9.23 -10.30 -1.65
N VAL A 123 -9.57 -9.85 -0.44
CA VAL A 123 -10.44 -10.62 0.49
C VAL A 123 -11.83 -10.79 -0.12
N ALA A 124 -12.39 -9.70 -0.65
CA ALA A 124 -13.68 -9.69 -1.30
C ALA A 124 -13.70 -10.60 -2.54
N GLY A 125 -12.68 -10.51 -3.41
CA GLY A 125 -12.57 -11.34 -4.61
C GLY A 125 -12.48 -12.83 -4.28
N TYR A 126 -11.66 -13.17 -3.28
CA TYR A 126 -11.49 -14.54 -2.80
C TYR A 126 -12.81 -15.14 -2.31
N TYR A 127 -13.45 -14.50 -1.34
CA TYR A 127 -14.68 -15.03 -0.76
C TYR A 127 -15.88 -14.94 -1.71
N ALA A 128 -15.92 -13.96 -2.61
CA ALA A 128 -16.94 -13.90 -3.65
C ALA A 128 -16.80 -15.07 -4.64
N TRP A 129 -15.58 -15.36 -5.10
CA TRP A 129 -15.36 -16.52 -5.96
C TRP A 129 -15.72 -17.83 -5.25
N ALA A 130 -15.29 -17.96 -3.99
CA ALA A 130 -15.59 -19.13 -3.17
C ALA A 130 -17.11 -19.37 -3.05
N ALA A 131 -17.87 -18.31 -2.73
CA ALA A 131 -19.32 -18.41 -2.53
C ALA A 131 -20.11 -18.61 -3.83
N PHE A 132 -19.77 -17.88 -4.90
CA PHE A 132 -20.61 -17.81 -6.10
C PHE A 132 -20.16 -18.71 -7.24
N VAL A 133 -18.90 -19.14 -7.27
CA VAL A 133 -18.34 -19.90 -8.39
C VAL A 133 -17.95 -21.31 -7.98
N SER A 134 -17.09 -21.48 -6.98
CA SER A 134 -16.66 -22.83 -6.56
C SER A 134 -17.66 -23.50 -5.61
N GLY A 135 -18.55 -22.74 -4.98
CA GLY A 135 -19.48 -23.25 -3.96
C GLY A 135 -18.74 -23.74 -2.70
N THR A 136 -17.54 -23.22 -2.43
CA THR A 136 -16.75 -23.58 -1.24
C THR A 136 -17.36 -22.91 -0.01
N PRO A 137 -17.88 -23.67 0.98
CA PRO A 137 -18.42 -23.09 2.19
C PRO A 137 -17.29 -22.55 3.08
N HIS A 138 -17.41 -21.30 3.50
CA HIS A 138 -16.54 -20.69 4.51
C HIS A 138 -17.35 -20.22 5.72
N ALA A 139 -16.78 -20.39 6.91
CA ALA A 139 -17.37 -19.85 8.12
C ALA A 139 -17.35 -18.31 8.07
N TRP A 140 -18.44 -17.68 8.50
CA TRP A 140 -18.51 -16.22 8.58
C TRP A 140 -17.41 -15.63 9.48
N SER A 141 -17.03 -16.34 10.55
CA SER A 141 -15.92 -15.98 11.42
C SER A 141 -14.59 -15.87 10.65
N SER A 142 -14.35 -16.72 9.65
CA SER A 142 -13.16 -16.63 8.80
C SER A 142 -13.19 -15.37 7.94
N VAL A 143 -14.34 -15.05 7.32
CA VAL A 143 -14.50 -13.82 6.52
C VAL A 143 -14.20 -12.59 7.36
N VAL A 144 -14.78 -12.51 8.57
CA VAL A 144 -14.56 -11.41 9.51
C VAL A 144 -13.10 -11.32 9.94
N LEU A 145 -12.48 -12.45 10.31
CA LEU A 145 -11.08 -12.51 10.71
C LEU A 145 -10.15 -11.97 9.61
N TRP A 146 -10.33 -12.45 8.38
CA TRP A 146 -9.47 -12.06 7.26
C TRP A 146 -9.74 -10.63 6.78
N ALA A 147 -10.97 -10.14 6.84
CA ALA A 147 -11.28 -8.74 6.61
C ALA A 147 -10.59 -7.84 7.66
N ALA A 148 -10.67 -8.18 8.94
CA ALA A 148 -10.01 -7.44 10.03
C ALA A 148 -8.48 -7.47 9.89
N ALA A 149 -7.90 -8.63 9.61
CA ALA A 149 -6.47 -8.76 9.32
C ALA A 149 -6.07 -7.93 8.09
N GLY A 150 -6.93 -7.89 7.07
CA GLY A 150 -6.75 -7.09 5.86
C GLY A 150 -6.73 -5.59 6.12
N LEU A 151 -7.46 -5.08 7.12
CA LEU A 151 -7.42 -3.65 7.49
C LEU A 151 -6.07 -3.29 8.11
N LEU A 152 -5.61 -4.08 9.06
CA LEU A 152 -4.32 -3.86 9.73
C LEU A 152 -3.15 -4.01 8.76
N SER A 153 -3.11 -5.12 8.02
CA SER A 153 -2.06 -5.38 7.03
C SER A 153 -2.11 -4.39 5.87
N GLY A 154 -3.29 -4.03 5.37
CA GLY A 154 -3.43 -3.06 4.28
C GLY A 154 -2.88 -1.68 4.62
N ALA A 155 -3.10 -1.20 5.85
CA ALA A 155 -2.50 0.05 6.32
C ALA A 155 -0.96 -0.05 6.39
N LEU A 156 -0.43 -1.12 6.98
CA LEU A 156 1.01 -1.34 7.10
C LEU A 156 1.69 -1.49 5.74
N VAL A 157 1.08 -2.23 4.82
CA VAL A 157 1.57 -2.43 3.46
C VAL A 157 1.56 -1.12 2.68
N GLY A 158 0.49 -0.33 2.81
CA GLY A 158 0.43 1.00 2.20
C GLY A 158 1.58 1.90 2.65
N VAL A 159 1.83 1.97 3.96
CA VAL A 159 2.94 2.75 4.53
C VAL A 159 4.29 2.21 4.07
N ALA A 160 4.51 0.89 4.09
CA ALA A 160 5.76 0.29 3.64
C ALA A 160 6.03 0.57 2.16
N ALA A 161 5.02 0.49 1.30
CA ALA A 161 5.11 0.84 -0.11
C ALA A 161 5.44 2.32 -0.30
N LEU A 162 4.83 3.22 0.48
CA LEU A 162 5.13 4.64 0.47
C LEU A 162 6.58 4.92 0.85
N VAL A 163 7.02 4.42 2.02
CA VAL A 163 8.39 4.60 2.51
C VAL A 163 9.39 4.09 1.48
N ARG A 164 9.13 2.93 0.87
CA ARG A 164 9.99 2.38 -0.20
C ARG A 164 10.05 3.30 -1.43
N ALA A 165 8.96 4.00 -1.74
CA ALA A 165 8.81 4.85 -2.92
C ALA A 165 9.28 6.31 -2.71
N THR A 166 9.47 6.76 -1.47
CA THR A 166 9.87 8.14 -1.16
C THR A 166 11.22 8.24 -0.46
N GLU A 167 11.58 7.24 0.36
CA GLU A 167 12.80 7.28 1.15
C GLU A 167 13.99 6.62 0.44
N THR A 168 15.17 6.85 0.99
CA THR A 168 16.42 6.20 0.60
C THR A 168 17.18 5.72 1.85
N GLY A 169 18.21 4.91 1.66
CA GLY A 169 19.08 4.51 2.77
C GLY A 169 18.39 3.55 3.74
N VAL A 170 18.60 3.75 5.04
CA VAL A 170 18.15 2.83 6.11
C VAL A 170 16.64 2.64 6.11
N LEU A 171 15.85 3.70 5.93
CA LEU A 171 14.39 3.62 5.98
C LEU A 171 13.80 2.81 4.80
N ARG A 172 14.30 3.03 3.58
CA ARG A 172 13.94 2.22 2.42
C ARG A 172 14.38 0.77 2.58
N GLY A 173 15.57 0.56 3.15
CA GLY A 173 16.07 -0.75 3.57
C GLY A 173 15.08 -1.46 4.48
N ALA A 174 14.73 -0.84 5.60
CA ALA A 174 13.82 -1.38 6.60
C ALA A 174 12.42 -1.69 6.04
N ALA A 175 11.83 -0.78 5.25
CA ALA A 175 10.53 -1.02 4.63
C ALA A 175 10.54 -2.21 3.65
N THR A 176 11.62 -2.34 2.86
CA THR A 176 11.79 -3.50 1.98
C THR A 176 12.02 -4.78 2.77
N GLY A 177 12.79 -4.70 3.86
CA GLY A 177 13.01 -5.80 4.80
C GLY A 177 11.71 -6.30 5.44
N LEU A 178 10.84 -5.39 5.86
CA LEU A 178 9.53 -5.74 6.43
C LEU A 178 8.65 -6.47 5.41
N LEU A 179 8.62 -6.03 4.15
CA LEU A 179 7.89 -6.72 3.09
C LEU A 179 8.51 -8.09 2.75
N ALA A 180 9.84 -8.20 2.74
CA ALA A 180 10.55 -9.46 2.48
C ALA A 180 10.47 -10.45 3.66
N ALA A 181 10.18 -9.99 4.87
CA ALA A 181 9.98 -10.85 6.03
C ALA A 181 8.80 -11.82 5.84
N VAL A 182 7.76 -11.40 5.10
CA VAL A 182 6.57 -12.22 4.88
C VAL A 182 6.86 -13.48 4.07
N PRO A 183 7.46 -13.42 2.86
CA PRO A 183 7.89 -14.63 2.15
C PRO A 183 8.94 -15.46 2.90
N LEU A 184 9.80 -14.85 3.73
CA LEU A 184 10.69 -15.62 4.60
C LEU A 184 9.91 -16.42 5.65
N ALA A 185 8.93 -15.79 6.30
CA ALA A 185 8.11 -16.42 7.31
C ALA A 185 7.21 -17.52 6.72
N ASP A 186 6.54 -17.25 5.59
CA ASP A 186 5.77 -18.25 4.86
C ASP A 186 6.65 -19.40 4.39
N GLY A 187 7.81 -19.10 3.81
CA GLY A 187 8.76 -20.10 3.35
C GLY A 187 9.24 -21.01 4.46
N GLY A 188 9.71 -20.41 5.57
CA GLY A 188 10.18 -21.13 6.74
C GLY A 188 9.07 -21.98 7.37
N ARG A 189 7.87 -21.40 7.57
CA ARG A 189 6.71 -22.12 8.09
C ARG A 189 6.35 -23.32 7.22
N THR A 190 6.31 -23.14 5.90
CA THR A 190 5.98 -24.20 4.95
C THR A 190 7.03 -25.31 4.95
N VAL A 191 8.32 -24.98 4.92
CA VAL A 191 9.40 -25.98 4.96
C VAL A 191 9.39 -26.77 6.27
N VAL A 192 9.19 -26.10 7.41
CA VAL A 192 9.30 -26.73 8.74
C VAL A 192 8.06 -27.53 9.10
N LEU A 193 6.86 -27.00 8.86
CA LEU A 193 5.60 -27.61 9.31
C LEU A 193 4.92 -28.47 8.24
N PHE A 194 5.22 -28.25 6.96
CA PHE A 194 4.57 -28.91 5.83
C PHE A 194 5.61 -29.43 4.82
N PRO A 195 6.46 -30.41 5.20
CA PRO A 195 7.60 -30.83 4.37
C PRO A 195 7.21 -31.34 2.97
N TRP A 196 5.99 -31.85 2.79
CA TRP A 196 5.46 -32.23 1.47
C TRP A 196 5.17 -31.02 0.55
N GLN A 197 5.22 -29.80 1.07
CA GLN A 197 5.11 -28.53 0.36
C GLN A 197 6.43 -27.74 0.38
N ALA A 198 7.55 -28.37 0.75
CA ALA A 198 8.83 -27.69 0.90
C ALA A 198 9.27 -26.94 -0.37
N SER A 199 8.95 -27.43 -1.58
CA SER A 199 9.25 -26.76 -2.84
C SER A 199 8.65 -25.34 -2.91
N ALA A 200 7.38 -25.18 -2.53
CA ALA A 200 6.75 -23.86 -2.44
C ALA A 200 7.39 -23.01 -1.34
N GLY A 201 7.72 -23.62 -0.20
CA GLY A 201 8.41 -22.94 0.89
C GLY A 201 9.77 -22.36 0.48
N TRP A 202 10.58 -23.15 -0.22
CA TRP A 202 11.86 -22.70 -0.78
C TRP A 202 11.68 -21.63 -1.85
N ALA A 203 10.62 -21.71 -2.67
CA ALA A 203 10.31 -20.67 -3.64
C ALA A 203 10.00 -19.32 -2.97
N PHE A 204 9.26 -19.32 -1.85
CA PHE A 204 9.04 -18.09 -1.07
C PHE A 204 10.33 -17.55 -0.46
N ALA A 205 11.14 -18.41 0.16
CA ALA A 205 12.43 -17.99 0.71
C ALA A 205 13.34 -17.39 -0.37
N ALA A 206 13.42 -18.02 -1.54
CA ALA A 206 14.17 -17.52 -2.69
C ALA A 206 13.63 -16.16 -3.18
N LEU A 207 12.30 -16.01 -3.28
CA LEU A 207 11.67 -14.73 -3.62
C LEU A 207 12.09 -13.61 -2.66
N ALA A 208 12.09 -13.89 -1.35
CA ALA A 208 12.51 -12.92 -0.36
C ALA A 208 13.98 -12.49 -0.53
N VAL A 209 14.87 -13.45 -0.76
CA VAL A 209 16.29 -13.19 -1.03
C VAL A 209 16.44 -12.33 -2.29
N VAL A 210 15.71 -12.64 -3.36
CA VAL A 210 15.71 -11.85 -4.60
C VAL A 210 15.25 -10.42 -4.33
N VAL A 211 14.15 -10.22 -3.59
CA VAL A 211 13.67 -8.89 -3.21
C VAL A 211 14.75 -8.12 -2.43
N LEU A 212 15.39 -8.74 -1.44
CA LEU A 212 16.44 -8.10 -0.63
C LEU A 212 17.72 -7.78 -1.42
N LEU A 213 18.09 -8.61 -2.41
CA LEU A 213 19.30 -8.41 -3.20
C LEU A 213 19.10 -7.41 -4.36
N VAL A 214 17.95 -7.50 -5.04
CA VAL A 214 17.66 -6.74 -6.27
C VAL A 214 17.03 -5.38 -5.96
N CYS A 215 16.15 -5.28 -4.96
CA CYS A 215 15.45 -4.03 -4.68
C CYS A 215 16.24 -3.04 -3.80
N LEU A 216 17.34 -3.48 -3.20
CA LEU A 216 18.16 -2.70 -2.26
C LEU A 216 19.55 -2.37 -2.80
N ARG A 217 19.95 -1.11 -2.64
CA ARG A 217 21.32 -0.65 -2.87
C ARG A 217 22.25 -1.13 -1.76
N ARG A 218 23.57 -1.17 -2.01
CA ARG A 218 24.57 -1.68 -1.06
C ARG A 218 24.45 -1.09 0.35
N GLY A 219 24.19 0.22 0.48
CA GLY A 219 24.00 0.89 1.77
C GLY A 219 22.66 0.65 2.46
N GLU A 220 21.68 0.05 1.78
CA GLU A 220 20.33 -0.22 2.29
C GLU A 220 20.18 -1.67 2.76
N ARG A 221 21.03 -2.57 2.24
CA ARG A 221 20.97 -4.01 2.48
C ARG A 221 21.05 -4.39 3.95
N ALA A 222 21.97 -3.79 4.72
CA ALA A 222 22.12 -4.12 6.14
C ALA A 222 20.82 -3.88 6.93
N ALA A 223 20.18 -2.73 6.71
CA ALA A 223 18.89 -2.41 7.32
C ALA A 223 17.78 -3.37 6.84
N GLY A 224 17.73 -3.68 5.53
CA GLY A 224 16.74 -4.61 4.99
C GLY A 224 16.86 -6.02 5.57
N TRP A 225 18.06 -6.58 5.63
CA TRP A 225 18.31 -7.89 6.25
C TRP A 225 18.01 -7.88 7.74
N ALA A 226 18.45 -6.85 8.47
CA ALA A 226 18.20 -6.72 9.90
C ALA A 226 16.70 -6.62 10.20
N THR A 227 15.96 -5.77 9.49
CA THR A 227 14.51 -5.65 9.68
C THR A 227 13.78 -6.92 9.30
N ALA A 228 14.17 -7.60 8.21
CA ALA A 228 13.58 -8.89 7.85
C ALA A 228 13.78 -9.93 8.95
N ALA A 229 15.00 -10.06 9.47
CA ALA A 229 15.32 -10.99 10.56
C ALA A 229 14.53 -10.67 11.84
N VAL A 230 14.48 -9.40 12.25
CA VAL A 230 13.72 -8.96 13.44
C VAL A 230 12.22 -9.22 13.26
N ALA A 231 11.66 -8.93 12.09
CA ALA A 231 10.24 -9.16 11.82
C ALA A 231 9.88 -10.64 11.83
N VAL A 232 10.72 -11.52 11.23
CA VAL A 232 10.54 -12.97 11.31
C VAL A 232 10.62 -13.46 12.75
N ALA A 233 11.61 -13.00 13.52
CA ALA A 233 11.77 -13.38 14.92
C ALA A 233 10.58 -12.92 15.79
N ALA A 234 10.10 -11.69 15.59
CA ALA A 234 8.93 -11.16 16.28
C ALA A 234 7.65 -11.95 15.95
N GLY A 235 7.47 -12.32 14.67
CA GLY A 235 6.36 -13.17 14.24
C GLY A 235 6.41 -14.56 14.88
N ALA A 236 7.58 -15.19 14.90
CA ALA A 236 7.78 -16.49 15.55
C ALA A 236 7.51 -16.44 17.06
N ALA A 237 7.98 -15.39 17.74
CA ALA A 237 7.71 -15.18 19.17
C ALA A 237 6.22 -14.96 19.44
N GLY A 238 5.54 -14.15 18.62
CA GLY A 238 4.10 -13.93 18.73
C GLY A 238 3.30 -15.22 18.54
N PHE A 239 3.67 -16.05 17.57
CA PHE A 239 3.07 -17.36 17.36
C PHE A 239 3.26 -18.27 18.58
N ALA A 240 4.48 -18.35 19.13
CA ALA A 240 4.77 -19.17 20.31
C ALA A 240 3.96 -18.73 21.55
N LEU A 241 3.78 -17.42 21.74
CA LEU A 241 2.96 -16.88 22.83
C LEU A 241 1.48 -17.24 22.67
N LEU A 242 0.95 -17.15 21.45
CA LEU A 242 -0.43 -17.53 21.15
C LEU A 242 -0.64 -19.04 21.35
N ASP A 243 0.27 -19.88 20.87
CA ASP A 243 0.21 -21.33 21.08
C ASP A 243 0.22 -21.69 22.57
N ALA A 244 1.10 -21.06 23.35
CA ALA A 244 1.16 -21.26 24.80
C ALA A 244 -0.15 -20.84 25.49
N ALA A 245 -0.71 -19.67 25.12
CA ALA A 245 -1.97 -19.19 25.69
C ALA A 245 -3.15 -20.13 25.37
N VAL A 246 -3.22 -20.64 24.14
CA VAL A 246 -4.25 -21.62 23.75
C VAL A 246 -4.12 -22.90 24.57
N ARG A 247 -2.91 -23.46 24.70
CA ARG A 247 -2.67 -24.67 25.50
C ARG A 247 -3.10 -24.50 26.95
N ILE A 248 -2.84 -23.33 27.55
CA ILE A 248 -3.26 -23.01 28.93
C ILE A 248 -4.78 -22.92 29.03
N ALA A 249 -5.46 -22.31 28.05
CA ALA A 249 -6.91 -22.15 28.07
C ALA A 249 -7.68 -23.47 27.85
N THR A 250 -7.03 -24.48 27.24
CA THR A 250 -7.65 -25.78 26.93
C THR A 250 -7.21 -26.92 27.85
N ALA A 251 -6.32 -26.67 28.80
CA ALA A 251 -5.86 -27.63 29.81
C ALA A 251 -6.75 -27.60 31.05
#